data_AF-A0A653Z508-F1
#
_entry.id   AF-A0A653Z508-F1
#
_cell.length_a   1.000
_cell.length_b   1.000
_cell.length_c   1.000
_cell.angle_alpha   90.00
_cell.angle_beta   90.00
_cell.angle_gamma   90.00
#
_symmetry.space_group_name_H-M   'P 1'
#
loop_
_entity.id
_entity.type
_entity.pdbx_description
1 polymer ?
#
loop_
_entity_poly.entity_id
_entity_poly.type
_entity_poly.pdbx_seq_one_letter_code
_entity_poly.pdbx_strand_id
1 'polypeptide(L)'
;MSQPIFVLASVLFGCRLLLLIALHVVPGGIHPVRDTVSDYAVADSRTTRTLATVSSWSAAAAWAALGAGVLTDVSLGDSRLGVGGWLLVLGGLLAAMPFVPTDRTGSSTTAGGRVHLLFAIAWFTLGYSTISPLGRLLGGAPGAVLGVLDPIAAVALAALVVSLLVRPLRPHTFGLAERAFILVVTVAPLIASVGLAATGSGR
;
A
#
# COMPACT_ATOMS: atom_id res chain seq x y z
N MET A 1 -2.76 -15.83 -20.20
CA MET A 1 -2.67 -16.54 -18.90
C MET A 1 -2.52 -15.58 -17.70
N SER A 2 -2.26 -14.29 -17.91
CA SER A 2 -2.16 -13.25 -16.87
C SER A 2 -3.50 -12.83 -16.26
N GLN A 3 -4.60 -12.93 -17.02
CA GLN A 3 -5.94 -12.50 -16.61
C GLN A 3 -6.41 -13.05 -15.24
N PRO A 4 -6.37 -14.38 -14.95
CA PRO A 4 -6.76 -14.88 -13.63
C PRO A 4 -5.89 -14.31 -12.50
N ILE A 5 -4.62 -13.98 -12.78
CA ILE A 5 -3.71 -13.37 -11.80
C ILE A 5 -4.16 -11.93 -11.51
N PHE A 6 -4.58 -11.16 -12.52
CA PHE A 6 -5.13 -9.82 -12.32
C PHE A 6 -6.47 -9.83 -11.56
N VAL A 7 -7.34 -10.81 -11.80
CA VAL A 7 -8.56 -11.01 -11.01
C VAL A 7 -8.20 -11.31 -9.55
N LEU A 8 -7.26 -12.21 -9.31
CA LEU A 8 -6.76 -12.51 -7.97
C LEU A 8 -6.19 -11.27 -7.28
N ALA A 9 -5.35 -10.50 -7.96
CA ALA A 9 -4.81 -9.24 -7.44
C ALA A 9 -5.92 -8.25 -7.06
N SER A 10 -6.95 -8.13 -7.91
CA SER A 10 -8.11 -7.27 -7.65
C SER A 10 -8.88 -7.69 -6.40
N VAL A 11 -9.12 -8.99 -6.24
CA VAL A 11 -9.77 -9.53 -5.03
C VAL A 11 -8.91 -9.26 -3.80
N LEU A 12 -7.59 -9.49 -3.87
CA LEU A 12 -6.68 -9.27 -2.76
C LEU A 12 -6.57 -7.80 -2.35
N PHE A 13 -6.53 -6.86 -3.31
CA PHE A 13 -6.58 -5.43 -3.02
C PHE A 13 -7.94 -5.01 -2.45
N GLY A 14 -9.04 -5.59 -2.95
CA GLY A 14 -10.37 -5.39 -2.37
C GLY A 14 -10.45 -5.86 -0.91
N CYS A 15 -9.96 -7.07 -0.62
CA CYS A 15 -9.83 -7.59 0.73
C CYS A 15 -8.96 -6.68 1.61
N ARG A 16 -7.83 -6.20 1.09
CA ARG A 16 -6.95 -5.26 1.79
C ARG A 16 -7.67 -3.96 2.17
N LEU A 17 -8.49 -3.39 1.28
CA LEU A 17 -9.31 -2.21 1.60
C LEU A 17 -10.32 -2.50 2.70
N LEU A 18 -11.01 -3.63 2.62
CA LEU A 18 -11.96 -4.04 3.66
C LEU A 18 -11.27 -4.25 5.01
N LEU A 19 -10.07 -4.85 5.03
CA LEU A 19 -9.28 -5.04 6.23
C LEU A 19 -8.77 -3.71 6.79
N LEU A 20 -8.40 -2.75 5.93
CA LEU A 20 -8.07 -1.39 6.36
C LEU A 20 -9.27 -0.73 7.05
N ILE A 21 -10.45 -0.79 6.45
CA ILE A 21 -11.67 -0.25 7.06
C ILE A 21 -11.97 -0.96 8.39
N ALA A 22 -11.87 -2.29 8.42
CA ALA A 22 -12.09 -3.09 9.62
C ALA A 22 -11.20 -2.67 10.80
N LEU A 23 -9.93 -2.33 10.54
CA LEU A 23 -9.01 -1.83 11.58
C LEU A 23 -9.47 -0.53 12.24
N HIS A 24 -10.29 0.27 11.56
CA HIS A 24 -10.80 1.54 12.13
C HIS A 24 -12.06 1.35 12.99
N VAL A 25 -12.74 0.21 12.86
CA VAL A 25 -13.98 -0.08 13.60
C VAL A 25 -13.76 -1.05 14.76
N VAL A 26 -12.71 -1.88 14.70
CA VAL A 26 -12.38 -2.82 15.78
C VAL A 26 -11.74 -2.06 16.96
N PRO A 27 -12.16 -2.31 18.22
CA PRO A 27 -11.57 -1.69 19.39
C PRO A 27 -10.05 -1.95 19.47
N GLY A 28 -9.25 -0.88 19.39
CA GLY A 28 -7.80 -0.97 19.45
C GLY A 28 -7.09 0.20 20.14
N GLY A 29 -7.84 1.23 20.56
CA GLY A 29 -7.26 2.44 21.17
C GLY A 29 -6.44 3.31 20.22
N ILE A 30 -6.47 3.03 18.92
CA ILE A 30 -5.69 3.73 17.89
C ILE A 30 -6.52 4.90 17.35
N HIS A 31 -6.05 6.12 17.55
CA HIS A 31 -6.71 7.34 17.09
C HIS A 31 -6.37 7.63 15.61
N PRO A 32 -7.36 7.70 14.68
CA PRO A 32 -7.10 7.79 13.24
C PRO A 32 -6.27 8.99 12.79
N VAL A 33 -6.29 10.08 13.55
CA VAL A 33 -5.58 11.32 13.20
C VAL A 33 -4.16 11.36 13.77
N ARG A 34 -3.96 10.77 14.96
CA ARG A 34 -2.74 10.93 15.75
C ARG A 34 -1.80 9.73 15.60
N ASP A 35 -2.39 8.54 15.64
CA ASP A 35 -1.67 7.28 15.74
C ASP A 35 -1.53 6.68 14.34
N THR A 36 -0.46 5.94 14.14
CA THR A 36 -0.10 5.38 12.83
C THR A 36 -0.93 4.15 12.49
N VAL A 37 -0.96 3.74 11.22
CA VAL A 37 -1.53 2.44 10.83
C VAL A 37 -0.65 1.30 11.37
N SER A 38 0.66 1.50 11.49
CA SER A 38 1.55 0.54 12.14
C SER A 38 1.23 0.29 13.62
N ASP A 39 0.62 1.25 14.33
CA ASP A 39 0.26 1.07 15.74
C ASP A 39 -0.78 -0.05 15.95
N TYR A 40 -1.58 -0.40 14.94
CA TYR A 40 -2.49 -1.55 15.03
C TYR A 40 -1.74 -2.88 15.26
N ALA A 41 -0.50 -3.01 14.78
CA ALA A 41 0.32 -4.21 14.95
C ALA A 41 0.81 -4.40 16.40
N VAL A 42 0.84 -3.31 17.18
CA VAL A 42 1.26 -3.30 18.59
C VAL A 42 0.11 -2.92 19.53
N ALA A 43 -1.13 -2.98 19.07
CA ALA A 43 -2.32 -2.75 19.89
C ALA A 43 -2.41 -3.77 21.03
N ASP A 44 -3.02 -3.39 22.17
CA ASP A 44 -3.18 -4.32 23.31
C ASP A 44 -4.16 -5.46 23.00
N SER A 45 -5.16 -5.18 22.15
CA SER A 45 -6.12 -6.15 21.63
C SER A 45 -5.47 -7.18 20.70
N ARG A 46 -5.56 -8.47 21.05
CA ARG A 46 -5.08 -9.57 20.20
C ARG A 46 -5.79 -9.58 18.84
N THR A 47 -7.09 -9.33 18.83
CA THR A 47 -7.89 -9.28 17.59
C THR A 47 -7.37 -8.20 16.65
N THR A 48 -7.07 -7.01 17.16
CA THR A 48 -6.54 -5.90 16.37
C THR A 48 -5.17 -6.21 15.80
N ARG A 49 -4.28 -6.81 16.60
CA ARG A 49 -2.96 -7.25 16.12
C ARG A 49 -3.08 -8.32 15.03
N THR A 50 -3.93 -9.32 15.23
CA THR A 50 -4.18 -10.37 14.21
C THR A 50 -4.72 -9.75 12.94
N LEU A 51 -5.68 -8.83 13.04
CA LEU A 51 -6.24 -8.14 11.88
C LEU A 51 -5.18 -7.32 11.14
N ALA A 52 -4.29 -6.64 11.86
CA ALA A 52 -3.17 -5.89 11.28
C ALA A 52 -2.20 -6.81 10.52
N THR A 53 -1.84 -7.95 11.12
CA THR A 53 -0.99 -8.95 10.47
C THR A 53 -1.63 -9.52 9.21
N VAL A 54 -2.91 -9.89 9.26
CA VAL A 54 -3.66 -10.39 8.08
C VAL A 54 -3.72 -9.31 7.00
N SER A 55 -3.91 -8.04 7.39
CA SER A 55 -3.90 -6.91 6.47
C SER A 55 -2.55 -6.73 5.77
N SER A 56 -1.44 -6.88 6.49
CA SER A 56 -0.08 -6.82 5.93
C SER A 56 0.18 -7.95 4.92
N TRP A 57 -0.20 -9.18 5.27
CA TRP A 57 -0.06 -10.34 4.37
C TRP A 57 -0.96 -10.23 3.14
N SER A 58 -2.19 -9.73 3.30
CA SER A 58 -3.09 -9.45 2.19
C SER A 58 -2.50 -8.40 1.23
N ALA A 59 -1.85 -7.35 1.77
CA ALA A 59 -1.15 -6.37 0.95
C ALA A 59 0.01 -7.02 0.17
N ALA A 60 0.87 -7.78 0.86
CA ALA A 60 2.00 -8.47 0.24
C ALA A 60 1.56 -9.38 -0.92
N ALA A 61 0.54 -10.19 -0.68
CA ALA A 61 -0.04 -11.08 -1.69
C ALA A 61 -0.63 -10.29 -2.87
N ALA A 62 -1.33 -9.18 -2.62
CA ALA A 62 -1.94 -8.35 -3.67
C ALA A 62 -0.87 -7.76 -4.61
N TRP A 63 0.18 -7.15 -4.04
CA TRP A 63 1.28 -6.58 -4.81
C TRP A 63 2.07 -7.65 -5.58
N ALA A 64 2.33 -8.81 -4.95
CA ALA A 64 3.00 -9.92 -5.60
C ALA A 64 2.18 -10.47 -6.78
N ALA A 65 0.87 -10.65 -6.59
CA ALA A 65 -0.03 -11.10 -7.66
C ALA A 65 -0.06 -10.10 -8.82
N LEU A 66 -0.20 -8.79 -8.55
CA LEU A 66 -0.18 -7.78 -9.60
C LEU A 66 1.16 -7.77 -10.35
N GLY A 67 2.30 -7.84 -9.63
CA GLY A 67 3.62 -7.91 -10.23
C GLY A 67 3.80 -9.14 -11.12
N ALA A 68 3.38 -10.32 -10.66
CA ALA A 68 3.41 -11.54 -11.46
C ALA A 68 2.52 -11.45 -12.70
N GLY A 69 1.32 -10.89 -12.56
CA GLY A 69 0.41 -10.64 -13.68
C GLY A 69 1.03 -9.73 -14.73
N VAL A 70 1.63 -8.61 -14.31
CA VAL A 70 2.31 -7.66 -15.21
C VAL A 70 3.50 -8.33 -15.92
N LEU A 71 4.35 -9.07 -15.21
CA LEU A 71 5.51 -9.74 -15.82
C LEU A 71 5.13 -10.79 -16.86
N THR A 72 4.05 -11.52 -16.61
CA THR A 72 3.59 -12.63 -17.47
C THR A 72 2.76 -12.17 -18.65
N ASP A 73 2.26 -10.93 -18.64
CA ASP A 73 1.51 -10.36 -19.76
C ASP A 73 2.44 -9.74 -20.81
N VAL A 74 2.86 -10.55 -21.77
CA VAL A 74 3.74 -10.12 -22.88
C VAL A 74 3.14 -8.99 -23.72
N SER A 75 1.82 -8.79 -23.69
CA SER A 75 1.17 -7.77 -24.48
C SER A 75 1.36 -6.34 -23.95
N LEU A 76 1.87 -6.21 -22.72
CA LEU A 76 2.26 -4.95 -22.09
C LEU A 76 3.65 -4.44 -22.54
N GLY A 77 4.33 -5.16 -23.44
CA GLY A 77 5.65 -4.78 -23.97
C GLY A 77 6.77 -4.80 -22.92
N ASP A 78 7.90 -4.17 -23.23
CA ASP A 78 9.12 -4.27 -22.40
C ASP A 78 9.03 -3.50 -21.08
N SER A 79 8.19 -2.47 -21.01
CA SER A 79 7.94 -1.71 -19.78
C SER A 79 7.40 -2.60 -18.64
N ARG A 80 6.78 -3.74 -18.97
CA ARG A 80 6.27 -4.70 -17.99
C ARG A 80 7.37 -5.26 -17.08
N LEU A 81 8.61 -5.41 -17.57
CA LEU A 81 9.69 -6.04 -16.80
C LEU A 81 10.08 -5.16 -15.62
N GLY A 82 10.28 -3.86 -15.88
CA GLY A 82 10.60 -2.90 -14.83
C GLY A 82 9.45 -2.73 -13.84
N VAL A 83 8.22 -2.50 -14.33
CA VAL A 83 7.05 -2.30 -13.46
C VAL A 83 6.75 -3.55 -12.65
N GLY A 84 6.64 -4.70 -13.29
CA GLY A 84 6.36 -5.97 -12.65
C GLY A 84 7.43 -6.37 -11.63
N GLY A 85 8.71 -6.14 -11.93
CA GLY A 85 9.81 -6.36 -11.00
C GLY A 85 9.70 -5.51 -9.74
N TRP A 86 9.44 -4.20 -9.87
CA TRP A 86 9.26 -3.32 -8.71
C TRP A 86 8.04 -3.68 -7.86
N LEU A 87 6.94 -4.13 -8.48
CA LEU A 87 5.75 -4.61 -7.77
C LEU A 87 6.05 -5.88 -6.96
N LEU A 88 6.86 -6.80 -7.50
CA LEU A 88 7.30 -7.99 -6.75
C LEU A 88 8.22 -7.62 -5.57
N VAL A 89 9.16 -6.69 -5.77
CA VAL A 89 10.01 -6.16 -4.69
C VAL A 89 9.15 -5.56 -3.58
N LEU A 90 8.11 -4.79 -3.95
CA LEU A 90 7.18 -4.22 -3.00
C LEU A 90 6.36 -5.28 -2.25
N GLY A 91 5.89 -6.31 -2.95
CA GLY A 91 5.24 -7.47 -2.33
C GLY A 91 6.15 -8.18 -1.32
N GLY A 92 7.42 -8.39 -1.68
CA GLY A 92 8.43 -8.99 -0.80
C GLY A 92 8.73 -8.11 0.43
N LEU A 93 8.86 -6.80 0.25
CA LEU A 93 9.04 -5.85 1.34
C LEU A 93 7.88 -5.91 2.35
N LEU A 94 6.64 -5.95 1.87
CA LEU A 94 5.45 -6.05 2.71
C LEU A 94 5.29 -7.42 3.37
N ALA A 95 5.79 -8.49 2.75
CA ALA A 95 5.87 -9.81 3.37
C ALA A 95 6.88 -9.85 4.52
N ALA A 96 7.93 -9.01 4.47
CA ALA A 96 8.92 -8.90 5.52
C ALA A 96 8.47 -8.03 6.71
N MET A 97 7.59 -7.05 6.48
CA MET A 97 7.11 -6.10 7.51
C MET A 97 6.59 -6.75 8.81
N PRO A 98 5.80 -7.85 8.80
CA PRO A 98 5.34 -8.51 10.03
C PRO A 98 6.46 -9.02 10.94
N PHE A 99 7.67 -9.22 10.42
CA PHE A 99 8.84 -9.67 11.17
C PHE A 99 9.70 -8.52 11.69
N VAL A 100 9.36 -7.28 11.37
CA VAL A 100 10.10 -6.07 11.77
C VAL A 100 9.26 -5.29 12.78
N PRO A 101 9.56 -5.39 14.10
CA PRO A 101 8.76 -4.74 15.13
C PRO A 101 8.75 -3.22 14.99
N THR A 102 7.57 -2.61 15.07
CA THR A 102 7.44 -1.15 15.19
C THR A 102 7.43 -0.74 16.66
N ASP A 103 7.92 0.47 16.94
CA ASP A 103 7.68 1.12 18.23
C ASP A 103 6.25 1.67 18.28
N ARG A 104 5.69 1.75 19.48
CA ARG A 104 4.39 2.38 19.71
C ARG A 104 4.54 3.90 19.62
N THR A 105 3.55 4.58 19.04
CA THR A 105 3.53 6.04 19.05
C THR A 105 3.67 6.59 20.48
N GLY A 106 4.66 7.46 20.69
CA GLY A 106 4.95 8.10 21.98
C GLY A 106 5.99 7.39 22.85
N SER A 107 6.44 6.18 22.48
CA SER A 107 7.57 5.52 23.17
C SER A 107 8.93 6.02 22.66
N SER A 108 9.99 5.74 23.42
CA SER A 108 11.37 5.95 22.97
C SER A 108 11.67 5.10 21.73
N THR A 109 12.36 5.68 20.76
CA THR A 109 12.73 4.97 19.53
C THR A 109 13.80 3.91 19.80
N THR A 110 13.53 2.67 19.40
CA THR A 110 14.44 1.52 19.48
C THR A 110 15.18 1.29 18.15
N ALA A 111 16.19 0.42 18.15
CA ALA A 111 16.82 -0.02 16.92
C ALA A 111 15.82 -0.75 15.99
N GLY A 112 14.89 -1.53 16.56
CA GLY A 112 13.82 -2.20 15.81
C GLY A 112 12.90 -1.20 15.13
N GLY A 113 12.42 -0.18 15.87
CA GLY A 113 11.58 0.87 15.30
C GLY A 113 12.29 1.70 14.22
N ARG A 114 13.61 1.89 14.31
CA ARG A 114 14.41 2.50 13.24
C ARG A 114 14.41 1.65 11.97
N VAL A 115 14.60 0.33 12.09
CA VAL A 115 14.53 -0.58 10.93
C VAL A 115 13.12 -0.59 10.34
N HIS A 116 12.08 -0.61 11.18
CA HIS A 116 10.69 -0.50 10.72
C HIS A 116 10.45 0.79 9.95
N LEU A 117 10.96 1.92 10.44
CA LEU A 117 10.85 3.20 9.74
C LEU A 117 11.53 3.16 8.37
N LEU A 118 12.71 2.53 8.24
CA LEU A 118 13.37 2.37 6.94
C LEU A 118 12.52 1.54 5.98
N PHE A 119 11.88 0.47 6.47
CA PHE A 119 10.96 -0.33 5.66
C PHE A 119 9.71 0.46 5.26
N ALA A 120 9.15 1.27 6.16
CA ALA A 120 8.03 2.15 5.86
C ALA A 120 8.39 3.20 4.80
N ILE A 121 9.58 3.80 4.88
CA ILE A 121 10.08 4.74 3.86
C ILE A 121 10.23 4.03 2.52
N ALA A 122 10.84 2.84 2.49
CA ALA A 122 10.99 2.05 1.27
C ALA A 122 9.63 1.68 0.67
N TRP A 123 8.69 1.23 1.50
CA TRP A 123 7.32 0.91 1.09
C TRP A 123 6.66 2.13 0.48
N PHE A 124 6.61 3.25 1.20
CA PHE A 124 5.89 4.43 0.71
C PHE A 124 6.51 4.97 -0.58
N THR A 125 7.83 4.99 -0.66
CA THR A 125 8.55 5.42 -1.88
C THR A 125 8.21 4.51 -3.06
N LEU A 126 8.30 3.19 -2.89
CA LEU A 126 7.99 2.22 -3.96
C LEU A 126 6.51 2.25 -4.34
N GLY A 127 5.61 2.26 -3.36
CA GLY A 127 4.16 2.31 -3.57
C GLY A 127 3.76 3.52 -4.40
N TYR A 128 4.23 4.72 -4.03
CA TYR A 128 4.04 5.92 -4.82
C TYR A 128 4.62 5.80 -6.23
N SER A 129 5.89 5.35 -6.33
CA SER A 129 6.62 5.29 -7.61
C SER A 129 6.00 4.34 -8.63
N THR A 130 5.07 3.47 -8.23
CA THR A 130 4.38 2.54 -9.13
C THR A 130 3.12 3.13 -9.79
N ILE A 131 2.54 4.21 -9.25
CA ILE A 131 1.24 4.74 -9.72
C ILE A 131 1.34 5.22 -11.17
N SER A 132 2.22 6.17 -11.46
CA SER A 132 2.40 6.72 -12.80
C SER A 132 2.81 5.66 -13.85
N PRO A 133 3.77 4.74 -13.59
CA PRO A 133 4.06 3.62 -14.49
C PRO A 133 2.87 2.69 -14.76
N LEU A 134 2.07 2.33 -13.74
CA LEU A 134 0.85 1.54 -13.93
C LEU A 134 -0.17 2.28 -14.80
N GLY A 135 -0.32 3.59 -14.61
CA GLY A 135 -1.20 4.42 -15.44
C GLY A 135 -0.80 4.40 -16.92
N ARG A 136 0.50 4.45 -17.21
CA ARG A 136 1.02 4.33 -18.58
C ARG A 136 0.79 2.95 -19.20
N LEU A 137 0.88 1.88 -18.41
CA LEU A 137 0.60 0.52 -18.90
C LEU A 137 -0.87 0.31 -19.29
N LEU A 138 -1.80 0.92 -18.56
CA LEU A 138 -3.24 0.82 -18.82
C LEU A 138 -3.68 1.66 -20.02
N GLY A 139 -3.23 2.92 -20.10
CA GLY A 139 -3.80 3.92 -20.99
C GLY A 139 -5.30 4.17 -20.73
N GLY A 140 -5.95 4.89 -21.65
CA GLY A 140 -7.40 5.13 -21.63
C GLY A 140 -7.93 5.75 -20.33
N ALA A 141 -9.19 5.46 -20.00
CA ALA A 141 -9.84 5.97 -18.80
C ALA A 141 -9.19 5.47 -17.49
N PRO A 142 -8.86 4.17 -17.31
CA PRO A 142 -8.18 3.72 -16.09
C PRO A 142 -6.82 4.40 -15.88
N GLY A 143 -6.03 4.57 -16.94
CA GLY A 143 -4.77 5.30 -16.90
C GLY A 143 -4.94 6.77 -16.51
N ALA A 144 -5.98 7.44 -17.03
CA ALA A 144 -6.30 8.82 -16.66
C ALA A 144 -6.67 8.96 -15.17
N VAL A 145 -7.42 8.00 -14.61
CA VAL A 145 -7.72 7.98 -13.16
C VAL A 145 -6.44 7.84 -12.34
N LEU A 146 -5.51 6.96 -12.72
CA LEU A 146 -4.22 6.86 -12.06
C LEU A 146 -3.41 8.16 -12.16
N GLY A 147 -3.51 8.87 -13.29
CA GLY A 147 -2.92 10.20 -13.46
C GLY A 147 -3.48 11.27 -12.51
N VAL A 148 -4.72 11.12 -12.04
CA VAL A 148 -5.31 11.96 -10.99
C VAL A 148 -4.90 11.50 -9.60
N LEU A 149 -4.80 10.18 -9.37
CA LEU A 149 -4.38 9.63 -8.08
C LEU A 149 -2.90 9.89 -7.76
N ASP A 150 -2.04 9.99 -8.78
CA ASP A 150 -0.61 10.26 -8.64
C ASP A 150 -0.31 11.57 -7.85
N PRO A 151 -0.81 12.76 -8.26
CA PRO A 151 -0.62 13.98 -7.48
C PRO A 151 -1.31 13.94 -6.11
N ILE A 152 -2.44 13.21 -5.96
CA ILE A 152 -3.08 13.05 -4.63
C ILE A 152 -2.17 12.25 -3.69
N ALA A 153 -1.56 11.16 -4.18
CA ALA A 153 -0.58 10.39 -3.42
C ALA A 153 0.64 11.25 -3.06
N ALA A 154 1.13 12.06 -4.01
CA ALA A 154 2.25 12.97 -3.77
C ALA A 154 1.93 13.99 -2.65
N VAL A 155 0.74 14.60 -2.67
CA VAL A 155 0.29 15.53 -1.63
C VAL A 155 0.14 14.84 -0.28
N ALA A 156 -0.46 13.65 -0.23
CA ALA A 156 -0.61 12.89 1.01
C ALA A 156 0.76 12.48 1.59
N LEU A 157 1.70 12.05 0.74
CA LEU A 157 3.07 11.71 1.14
C LEU A 157 3.83 12.95 1.64
N ALA A 158 3.71 14.08 0.93
CA ALA A 158 4.30 15.34 1.37
C ALA A 158 3.74 15.79 2.73
N ALA A 159 2.42 15.72 2.92
CA ALA A 159 1.79 16.01 4.20
C ALA A 159 2.28 15.10 5.32
N LEU A 160 2.48 13.80 5.04
CA LEU A 160 3.06 12.85 5.98
C LEU A 160 4.50 13.23 6.36
N VAL A 161 5.36 13.51 5.38
CA VAL A 161 6.75 13.91 5.61
C VAL A 161 6.81 15.23 6.39
N VAL A 162 6.02 16.23 6.02
CA VAL A 162 5.94 17.50 6.77
C VAL A 162 5.49 17.25 8.21
N SER A 163 4.47 16.40 8.41
CA SER A 163 4.00 16.03 9.75
C SER A 163 5.05 15.29 10.58
N LEU A 164 5.96 14.54 9.92
CA LEU A 164 7.08 13.86 10.57
C LEU A 164 8.17 14.85 11.02
N LEU A 165 8.49 15.83 10.16
CA LEU A 165 9.58 16.78 10.38
C LEU A 165 9.17 17.93 11.32
N VAL A 166 7.91 18.39 11.23
CA VAL A 166 7.38 19.49 12.01
C VAL A 166 6.68 18.95 13.26
N ARG A 167 7.44 18.81 14.36
CA ARG A 167 6.98 18.16 15.61
C ARG A 167 5.60 18.61 16.11
N PRO A 168 5.22 19.91 16.07
CA PRO A 168 3.88 20.34 16.50
C PRO A 168 2.72 19.79 15.66
N LEU A 169 2.96 19.48 14.38
CA LEU A 169 1.93 18.95 13.48
C LEU A 169 1.70 17.46 13.69
N ARG A 170 2.75 16.71 14.08
CA ARG A 170 2.72 15.25 14.20
C ARG A 170 1.46 14.70 14.92
N PRO A 171 1.06 15.21 16.10
CA PRO A 171 -0.11 14.68 16.81
C PRO A 171 -1.46 14.96 16.12
N HIS A 172 -1.49 15.90 15.18
CA HIS A 172 -2.71 16.45 14.58
C HIS A 172 -2.93 16.01 13.14
N THR A 173 -1.88 15.58 12.43
CA THR A 173 -1.97 15.33 10.99
C THR A 173 -1.28 14.05 10.53
N PHE A 174 -0.34 13.49 11.31
CA PHE A 174 0.49 12.37 10.83
C PHE A 174 -0.33 11.12 10.50
N GLY A 175 -1.19 10.67 11.42
CA GLY A 175 -2.01 9.48 11.23
C GLY A 175 -3.04 9.63 10.10
N LEU A 176 -3.56 10.84 9.90
CA LEU A 176 -4.50 11.12 8.81
C LEU A 176 -3.80 11.11 7.45
N ALA A 177 -2.65 11.79 7.34
CA ALA A 177 -1.86 11.85 6.11
C ALA A 177 -1.37 10.45 5.70
N GLU A 178 -0.94 9.63 6.66
CA GLU A 178 -0.56 8.24 6.43
C GLU A 178 -1.70 7.41 5.84
N ARG A 179 -2.90 7.50 6.44
CA ARG A 179 -4.09 6.77 5.97
C ARG A 179 -4.52 7.22 4.58
N ALA A 180 -4.51 8.53 4.33
CA ALA A 180 -4.81 9.07 3.01
C ALA A 180 -3.83 8.52 1.96
N PHE A 181 -2.53 8.50 2.27
CA PHE A 181 -1.52 7.94 1.40
C PHE A 181 -1.74 6.44 1.15
N ILE A 182 -1.87 5.64 2.22
CA ILE A 182 -2.11 4.19 2.16
C ILE A 182 -3.38 3.86 1.36
N LEU A 183 -4.43 4.66 1.50
CA LEU A 183 -5.67 4.51 0.73
C LEU A 183 -5.38 4.66 -0.76
N VAL A 184 -4.71 5.73 -1.18
CA VAL A 184 -4.40 5.95 -2.61
C VAL A 184 -3.49 4.86 -3.15
N VAL A 185 -2.42 4.47 -2.44
CA VAL A 185 -1.53 3.38 -2.89
C VAL A 185 -2.16 1.99 -2.77
N THR A 186 -3.39 1.87 -2.26
CA THR A 186 -4.18 0.63 -2.33
C THR A 186 -5.21 0.70 -3.45
N VAL A 187 -5.85 1.86 -3.64
CA VAL A 187 -6.88 2.07 -4.68
C VAL A 187 -6.28 2.12 -6.08
N ALA A 188 -5.13 2.79 -6.27
CA ALA A 188 -4.47 2.87 -7.58
C ALA A 188 -4.13 1.49 -8.18
N PRO A 189 -3.43 0.58 -7.47
CA PRO A 189 -3.15 -0.76 -7.99
C PRO A 189 -4.40 -1.66 -8.08
N LEU A 190 -5.44 -1.41 -7.27
CA LEU A 190 -6.75 -2.08 -7.45
C LEU A 190 -7.40 -1.70 -8.79
N ILE A 191 -7.44 -0.40 -9.12
CA ILE A 191 -7.97 0.07 -10.41
C ILE A 191 -7.12 -0.51 -11.54
N ALA A 192 -5.80 -0.55 -11.37
CA ALA A 192 -4.91 -1.15 -12.36
C ALA A 192 -5.17 -2.64 -12.56
N SER A 193 -5.31 -3.42 -11.50
CA SER A 193 -5.58 -4.86 -11.61
C SER A 193 -6.94 -5.13 -12.25
N VAL A 194 -7.96 -4.33 -11.93
CA VAL A 194 -9.29 -4.42 -12.57
C VAL A 194 -9.20 -4.05 -14.05
N GLY A 195 -8.53 -2.95 -14.39
CA GLY A 195 -8.35 -2.50 -15.77
C GLY A 195 -7.63 -3.56 -16.62
N LEU A 196 -6.53 -4.12 -16.11
CA LEU A 196 -5.76 -5.16 -16.79
C LEU A 196 -6.55 -6.47 -16.93
N ALA A 197 -7.35 -6.84 -15.92
CA ALA A 197 -8.25 -7.99 -16.01
C ALA A 197 -9.33 -7.79 -17.08
N ALA A 198 -9.86 -6.58 -17.21
CA ALA A 198 -10.90 -6.24 -18.19
C ALA A 198 -10.38 -6.20 -19.63
N THR A 199 -9.16 -5.69 -19.85
CA THR A 199 -8.54 -5.66 -21.19
C THR A 199 -8.15 -7.05 -21.70
N GLY A 200 -7.89 -8.01 -20.81
CA GLY A 200 -7.62 -9.40 -21.16
C GLY A 200 -8.86 -10.16 -21.68
N SER A 201 -10.07 -9.73 -21.32
CA SER A 201 -11.33 -10.37 -21.74
C SER A 201 -11.77 -10.05 -23.17
N GLY A 202 -11.12 -9.07 -23.82
CA GLY A 202 -11.49 -8.56 -25.14
C GLY A 202 -10.55 -9.01 -26.28
N ARG A 203 -9.64 -9.95 -26.01
CA ARG A 203 -8.71 -10.56 -26.98
C ARG A 203 -8.88 -12.07 -26.95
#